data_AF-A0A1F6ZUK0-F1
#
_entry.id   AF-A0A1F6ZUK0-F1
#
_cell.length_a   1.000
_cell.length_b   1.000
_cell.length_c   1.000
_cell.angle_alpha   90.00
_cell.angle_beta   90.00
_cell.angle_gamma   90.00
#
_symmetry.space_group_name_H-M   'P 1'
#
loop_
_entity.id
_entity.type
_entity.pdbx_description
1 polymer ?
#
loop_
_entity_poly.entity_id
_entity_poly.type
_entity_poly.pdbx_seq_one_letter_code
_entity_poly.pdbx_strand_id
1 'polypeptide(L)'
;MDTCNLLKYYAAETEEKKKYFCPECLFSGTEKAVNKHFVTCSNRPIGKEVDIEGDKALLLIKNDLFFRNFIKKFNRYLPFYTDEFREIPYSKESFYWVLLKEDQNFGTLPIGIAYLRLNQFYDRIILAAVVIFPTMNTNKGYGKWFIRKVNEHYSAWGGIVMESPNDATLKIAEDLGIEYMYHI
;
A
#
# COMPACT_ATOMS: atom_id res chain seq x y z
N MET A 1 -6.13 -33.09 2.58
CA MET A 1 -5.79 -31.79 3.21
C MET A 1 -4.49 -31.37 2.54
N ASP A 2 -4.57 -30.87 1.31
CA ASP A 2 -3.40 -30.86 0.43
C ASP A 2 -3.40 -29.62 -0.44
N THR A 3 -2.20 -29.01 -0.54
CA THR A 3 -1.81 -27.83 -1.31
C THR A 3 -2.11 -26.46 -0.70
N CYS A 4 -1.45 -26.19 0.44
CA CYS A 4 -1.02 -24.84 0.77
C CYS A 4 0.08 -24.42 -0.22
N ASN A 5 -0.33 -24.11 -1.46
CA ASN A 5 0.53 -23.59 -2.50
C ASN A 5 0.87 -22.13 -2.17
N LEU A 6 1.80 -21.99 -1.23
CA LEU A 6 3.05 -21.26 -1.47
C LEU A 6 2.83 -20.02 -2.33
N LEU A 7 2.20 -19.02 -1.71
CA LEU A 7 2.36 -17.66 -2.17
C LEU A 7 3.85 -17.37 -2.18
N LYS A 8 4.39 -17.37 -3.39
CA LYS A 8 5.63 -16.74 -3.79
C LYS A 8 5.54 -15.22 -3.53
N TYR A 9 5.28 -14.83 -2.28
CA TYR A 9 5.34 -13.46 -1.81
C TYR A 9 6.79 -13.14 -1.52
N TYR A 10 7.49 -12.68 -2.55
CA TYR A 10 8.91 -12.38 -2.48
C TYR A 10 9.17 -10.92 -2.11
N ALA A 11 10.13 -10.71 -1.21
CA ALA A 11 10.92 -9.49 -1.16
C ALA A 11 12.00 -9.53 -2.24
N ALA A 12 12.38 -8.35 -2.69
CA ALA A 12 13.40 -8.11 -3.69
C ALA A 12 14.81 -8.59 -3.24
N GLU A 13 15.54 -9.09 -4.24
CA GLU A 13 17.00 -9.22 -4.42
C GLU A 13 17.86 -10.32 -3.75
N THR A 14 18.57 -11.04 -4.63
CA THR A 14 19.69 -12.00 -4.51
C THR A 14 19.45 -13.35 -3.79
N GLU A 15 20.06 -14.41 -4.32
CA GLU A 15 19.91 -15.80 -3.86
C GLU A 15 20.36 -16.04 -2.40
N GLU A 16 21.17 -15.15 -1.81
CA GLU A 16 21.78 -15.38 -0.50
C GLU A 16 20.96 -14.92 0.71
N LYS A 17 19.92 -14.05 0.58
CA LYS A 17 19.14 -13.54 1.74
C LYS A 17 17.67 -13.25 1.45
N LYS A 18 16.90 -14.25 0.99
CA LYS A 18 15.44 -14.11 0.86
C LYS A 18 14.79 -13.84 2.22
N LYS A 19 14.30 -12.61 2.44
CA LYS A 19 13.42 -12.26 3.56
C LYS A 19 11.97 -12.38 3.11
N TYR A 20 11.16 -13.07 3.90
CA TYR A 20 9.72 -13.24 3.66
C TYR A 20 8.97 -12.33 4.61
N PHE A 21 7.75 -11.91 4.24
CA PHE A 21 6.89 -11.16 5.15
C PHE A 21 5.40 -11.49 5.02
N CYS A 22 4.67 -11.28 6.12
CA CYS A 22 3.20 -11.34 6.15
C CYS A 22 2.61 -10.01 5.62
N PRO A 23 1.76 -10.02 4.60
CA PRO A 23 1.22 -8.80 4.00
C PRO A 23 0.23 -8.07 4.93
N GLU A 24 -0.38 -8.78 5.89
CA GLU A 24 -1.36 -8.18 6.81
C GLU A 24 -0.71 -7.40 7.96
N CYS A 25 0.40 -7.88 8.52
CA CYS A 25 1.03 -7.30 9.72
C CYS A 25 2.53 -6.96 9.57
N LEU A 26 3.09 -7.21 8.38
CA LEU A 26 4.50 -6.99 8.01
C LEU A 26 5.51 -7.74 8.89
N PHE A 27 5.10 -8.82 9.56
CA PHE A 27 6.02 -9.76 10.23
C PHE A 27 6.98 -10.33 9.20
N SER A 28 8.29 -10.31 9.45
CA SER A 28 9.30 -10.92 8.57
C SER A 28 10.12 -11.99 9.24
N GLY A 29 10.61 -12.92 8.42
CA GLY A 29 11.47 -14.01 8.85
C GLY A 29 11.91 -14.88 7.68
N THR A 30 12.35 -16.09 7.99
CA THR A 30 12.54 -17.16 7.00
C THR A 30 11.18 -17.61 6.45
N GLU A 31 11.18 -18.27 5.29
CA GLU A 31 9.97 -18.84 4.70
C GLU A 31 9.17 -19.68 5.71
N LYS A 32 9.88 -20.59 6.40
CA LYS A 32 9.28 -21.45 7.44
C LYS A 32 8.66 -20.64 8.59
N ALA A 33 9.32 -19.56 9.02
CA ALA A 33 8.82 -18.71 10.10
C ALA A 33 7.57 -17.93 9.68
N VAL A 34 7.55 -17.39 8.46
CA VAL A 34 6.40 -16.67 7.92
C VAL A 34 5.23 -17.62 7.65
N ASN A 35 5.51 -18.84 7.16
CA ASN A 35 4.49 -19.89 6.99
C ASN A 35 3.84 -20.27 8.31
N LYS A 36 4.64 -20.44 9.38
CA LYS A 36 4.11 -20.68 10.72
C LYS A 36 3.29 -19.48 11.22
N HIS A 37 3.75 -18.26 10.93
CA HIS A 37 3.07 -17.04 11.33
C HIS A 37 1.68 -16.94 10.70
N PHE A 38 1.51 -17.25 9.41
CA PHE A 38 0.21 -17.19 8.72
C PHE A 38 -0.89 -18.00 9.40
N VAL A 39 -0.57 -19.19 9.89
CA VAL A 39 -1.55 -20.05 10.60
C VAL A 39 -2.06 -19.39 11.89
N THR A 40 -1.24 -18.53 12.49
CA THR A 40 -1.52 -17.86 13.77
C THR A 40 -1.82 -16.37 13.64
N CYS A 41 -1.73 -15.81 12.43
CA CYS A 41 -1.93 -14.39 12.21
C CYS A 41 -3.42 -14.08 12.25
N SER A 42 -3.85 -13.33 13.27
CA SER A 42 -5.20 -12.79 13.38
C SER A 42 -5.26 -11.30 13.04
N ASN A 43 -4.14 -10.70 12.66
CA ASN A 43 -4.03 -9.29 12.35
C ASN A 43 -4.56 -9.02 10.95
N ARG A 44 -5.88 -8.86 10.81
CA ARG A 44 -6.44 -8.29 9.58
C ARG A 44 -6.11 -6.79 9.51
N PRO A 45 -5.95 -6.19 8.32
CA PRO A 45 -5.87 -4.74 8.21
C PRO A 45 -7.12 -4.12 8.85
N ILE A 46 -6.95 -3.45 9.99
CA ILE A 46 -8.06 -2.84 10.73
C ILE A 46 -8.28 -1.46 10.14
N GLY A 47 -9.38 -1.30 9.40
CA GLY A 47 -9.73 -0.07 8.72
C GLY A 47 -11.22 0.10 8.58
N LYS A 48 -11.64 1.32 8.26
CA LYS A 48 -12.99 1.55 7.76
C LYS A 48 -13.00 1.19 6.28
N GLU A 49 -13.83 0.24 5.89
CA GLU A 49 -14.11 -0.01 4.49
C GLU A 49 -14.83 1.19 3.87
N VAL A 50 -14.34 1.62 2.71
CA VAL A 50 -14.84 2.81 2.03
C VAL A 50 -15.44 2.49 0.68
N ASP A 51 -14.88 1.53 -0.05
CA ASP A 51 -15.36 1.15 -1.37
C ASP A 51 -15.10 -0.34 -1.64
N ILE A 52 -15.97 -0.96 -2.42
CA ILE A 52 -15.82 -2.33 -2.93
C ILE A 52 -16.20 -2.35 -4.41
N GLU A 53 -15.34 -2.91 -5.25
CA GLU A 53 -15.61 -3.09 -6.68
C GLU A 53 -15.12 -4.46 -7.16
N GLY A 54 -16.06 -5.40 -7.35
CA GLY A 54 -15.75 -6.76 -7.72
C GLY A 54 -14.93 -7.46 -6.64
N ASP A 55 -13.72 -7.92 -6.99
CA ASP A 55 -12.78 -8.56 -6.07
C ASP A 55 -11.87 -7.56 -5.34
N LYS A 56 -12.11 -6.24 -5.44
CA LYS A 56 -11.26 -5.20 -4.83
C LYS A 56 -12.01 -4.50 -3.71
N ALA A 57 -11.32 -4.21 -2.61
CA ALA A 57 -11.86 -3.37 -1.54
C ALA A 57 -10.84 -2.30 -1.12
N LEU A 58 -11.34 -1.17 -0.65
CA LEU A 58 -10.53 -0.07 -0.13
C LEU A 58 -10.81 0.13 1.34
N LEU A 59 -9.76 0.02 2.15
CA LEU A 59 -9.81 0.38 3.55
C LEU A 59 -9.13 1.72 3.75
N LEU A 60 -9.84 2.66 4.36
CA LEU A 60 -9.24 3.84 4.97
C LEU A 60 -8.88 3.49 6.41
N ILE A 61 -7.60 3.61 6.74
CA ILE A 61 -7.13 3.38 8.09
C ILE A 61 -6.70 4.73 8.69
N LYS A 62 -7.37 5.07 9.79
CA LYS A 62 -7.12 6.30 10.53
C LYS A 62 -6.18 6.01 11.70
N ASN A 63 -5.26 6.95 11.88
CA ASN A 63 -4.24 7.03 12.91
C ASN A 63 -4.57 6.32 14.24
N ASP A 64 -4.00 5.13 14.45
CA ASP A 64 -3.98 4.42 15.73
C ASP A 64 -2.55 3.94 16.12
N LEU A 65 -2.40 3.40 17.32
CA LEU A 65 -1.11 2.87 17.81
C LEU A 65 -0.58 1.71 16.96
N PHE A 66 -1.48 0.91 16.38
CA PHE A 66 -1.12 -0.22 15.51
C PHE A 66 -0.49 0.30 14.21
N PHE A 67 -1.04 1.37 13.65
CA PHE A 67 -0.55 2.06 12.47
C PHE A 67 0.88 2.56 12.63
N ARG A 68 1.22 3.18 13.76
CA ARG A 68 2.58 3.67 14.00
C ARG A 68 3.63 2.55 13.88
N ASN A 69 3.30 1.37 14.39
CA ASN A 69 4.18 0.19 14.30
C ASN A 69 4.19 -0.39 12.89
N PHE A 70 3.04 -0.38 12.20
CA PHE A 70 2.93 -0.79 10.81
C PHE A 70 3.80 0.08 9.89
N ILE A 71 3.71 1.42 9.96
CA ILE A 71 4.52 2.33 9.13
C ILE A 71 6.01 2.16 9.39
N LYS A 72 6.42 2.01 10.65
CA LYS A 72 7.82 1.73 10.97
C LYS A 72 8.33 0.45 10.30
N LYS A 73 7.50 -0.59 10.23
CA LYS A 73 7.84 -1.82 9.50
C LYS A 73 7.81 -1.56 8.00
N PHE A 74 6.81 -0.86 7.49
CA PHE A 74 6.63 -0.56 6.06
C PHE A 74 7.80 0.25 5.48
N ASN A 75 8.27 1.29 6.18
CA ASN A 75 9.46 2.06 5.82
C ASN A 75 10.71 1.20 5.69
N ARG A 76 10.81 0.07 6.39
CA ARG A 76 11.95 -0.86 6.21
C ARG A 76 11.86 -1.66 4.91
N TYR A 77 10.68 -1.78 4.31
CA TYR A 77 10.47 -2.55 3.09
C TYR A 77 10.35 -1.70 1.84
N LEU A 78 9.94 -0.44 1.96
CA LEU A 78 9.82 0.48 0.85
C LEU A 78 11.08 0.59 -0.04
N PRO A 79 12.33 0.59 0.50
CA PRO A 79 13.54 0.57 -0.33
C PRO A 79 13.64 -0.62 -1.29
N PHE A 80 12.92 -1.73 -1.03
CA PHE A 80 12.91 -2.90 -1.93
C PHE A 80 11.96 -2.73 -3.12
N TYR A 81 11.11 -1.70 -3.12
CA TYR A 81 10.09 -1.48 -4.14
C TYR A 81 10.33 -0.22 -4.96
N THR A 82 11.23 0.66 -4.52
CA THR A 82 11.56 1.90 -5.22
C THR A 82 12.98 2.34 -4.85
N ASP A 83 13.76 2.70 -5.87
CA ASP A 83 15.09 3.29 -5.71
C ASP A 83 15.02 4.74 -5.20
N GLU A 84 13.87 5.40 -5.36
CA GLU A 84 13.61 6.77 -4.92
C GLU A 84 13.02 6.83 -3.51
N PHE A 85 13.41 5.89 -2.65
CA PHE A 85 12.84 5.77 -1.33
C PHE A 85 13.10 7.02 -0.47
N ARG A 86 12.00 7.60 0.02
CA ARG A 86 12.01 8.54 1.14
C ARG A 86 11.26 7.91 2.30
N GLU A 87 11.86 7.98 3.49
CA GLU A 87 11.18 7.51 4.70
C GLU A 87 9.88 8.28 4.89
N ILE A 88 8.76 7.56 5.02
CA ILE A 88 7.47 8.17 5.27
C ILE A 88 7.42 8.61 6.74
N PRO A 89 7.39 9.91 7.04
CA PRO A 89 7.35 10.36 8.42
C PRO A 89 5.97 10.04 9.01
N TYR A 90 5.94 9.51 10.23
CA TYR A 90 4.69 9.42 10.97
C TYR A 90 4.28 10.82 11.45
N SER A 91 3.11 11.30 11.01
CA SER A 91 2.45 12.49 11.57
C SER A 91 1.04 12.14 12.04
N LYS A 92 0.52 12.91 13.01
CA LYS A 92 -0.85 12.74 13.49
C LYS A 92 -1.91 13.06 12.42
N GLU A 93 -1.52 13.87 11.44
CA GLU A 93 -2.34 14.33 10.32
C GLU A 93 -2.21 13.44 9.09
N SER A 94 -1.42 12.37 9.20
CA SER A 94 -1.27 11.38 8.15
C SER A 94 -2.33 10.30 8.27
N PHE A 95 -2.76 9.81 7.12
CA PHE A 95 -3.63 8.64 7.01
C PHE A 95 -3.23 7.84 5.79
N TYR A 96 -3.76 6.63 5.69
CA TYR A 96 -3.39 5.74 4.61
C TYR A 96 -4.56 4.90 4.17
N TRP A 97 -4.42 4.44 2.93
CA TRP A 97 -5.36 3.55 2.30
C TRP A 97 -4.67 2.23 2.05
N VAL A 98 -5.42 1.16 2.25
CA VAL A 98 -5.00 -0.19 1.90
C VAL A 98 -5.92 -0.67 0.79
N LEU A 99 -5.30 -1.01 -0.34
CA LEU A 99 -5.96 -1.73 -1.42
C LEU A 99 -5.96 -3.21 -1.07
N LEU A 100 -7.15 -3.76 -0.94
CA LEU A 100 -7.39 -5.17 -0.73
C LEU A 100 -7.86 -5.83 -2.03
N LYS A 101 -7.54 -7.10 -2.17
CA LYS A 101 -8.09 -7.97 -3.20
C LYS A 101 -8.55 -9.29 -2.58
N GLU A 102 -9.75 -9.72 -2.93
CA GLU A 102 -10.25 -11.05 -2.61
C GLU A 102 -9.60 -12.09 -3.54
N ASP A 103 -9.12 -13.17 -2.93
CA ASP A 103 -8.56 -14.32 -3.59
C ASP A 103 -9.29 -15.58 -3.14
N GLN A 104 -9.68 -16.42 -4.10
CA GLN A 104 -10.49 -17.61 -3.84
C GLN A 104 -9.82 -18.61 -2.89
N ASN A 105 -8.47 -18.60 -2.83
CA ASN A 105 -7.71 -19.55 -2.02
C ASN A 105 -7.23 -18.94 -0.70
N PHE A 106 -7.07 -17.61 -0.65
CA PHE A 106 -6.38 -16.93 0.43
C PHE A 106 -7.25 -15.91 1.16
N GLY A 107 -8.49 -15.71 0.72
CA GLY A 107 -9.38 -14.68 1.24
C GLY A 107 -8.88 -13.29 0.85
N THR A 108 -9.07 -12.32 1.74
CA THR A 108 -8.79 -10.92 1.46
C THR A 108 -7.34 -10.55 1.75
N LEU A 109 -6.62 -10.10 0.73
CA LEU A 109 -5.18 -9.81 0.79
C LEU A 109 -4.90 -8.33 0.51
N PRO A 110 -4.01 -7.67 1.28
CA PRO A 110 -3.56 -6.33 0.92
C PRO A 110 -2.57 -6.41 -0.24
N ILE A 111 -2.86 -5.68 -1.31
CA ILE A 111 -2.10 -5.66 -2.57
C ILE A 111 -1.52 -4.28 -2.89
N GLY A 112 -1.87 -3.25 -2.12
CA GLY A 112 -1.28 -1.93 -2.27
C GLY A 112 -1.56 -1.02 -1.08
N ILE A 113 -0.72 -0.01 -0.93
CA ILE A 113 -0.82 0.98 0.14
C ILE A 113 -0.59 2.37 -0.46
N ALA A 114 -1.45 3.32 -0.09
CA ALA A 114 -1.28 4.73 -0.41
C ALA A 114 -1.19 5.52 0.89
N TYR A 115 -0.14 6.31 1.05
CA TYR A 115 0.08 7.18 2.19
C TYR A 115 -0.24 8.63 1.81
N LEU A 116 -1.07 9.27 2.62
CA LEU A 116 -1.51 10.64 2.41
C LEU A 116 -1.30 11.49 3.65
N ARG A 117 -1.15 12.79 3.41
CA ARG A 117 -1.01 13.81 4.44
C ARG A 117 -1.80 15.06 4.08
N LEU A 118 -2.31 15.75 5.09
CA LEU A 118 -2.85 17.09 4.89
C LEU A 118 -1.69 18.08 4.69
N ASN A 119 -1.76 18.90 3.66
CA ASN A 119 -0.88 20.05 3.53
C ASN A 119 -1.55 21.28 4.13
N GLN A 120 -1.03 21.73 5.28
CA GLN A 120 -1.57 22.86 6.05
C GLN A 120 -1.52 24.20 5.30
N PHE A 121 -0.67 24.34 4.28
CA PHE A 121 -0.53 25.60 3.55
C PHE A 121 -1.60 25.79 2.46
N TYR A 122 -2.11 24.69 1.91
CA TYR A 122 -3.02 24.71 0.77
C TYR A 122 -4.37 24.06 1.06
N ASP A 123 -4.57 23.52 2.27
CA ASP A 123 -5.75 22.73 2.65
C ASP A 123 -6.06 21.60 1.65
N ARG A 124 -5.01 21.02 1.06
CA ARG A 124 -5.10 19.91 0.09
C ARG A 124 -4.61 18.61 0.69
N ILE A 125 -5.20 17.51 0.22
CA ILE A 125 -4.74 16.16 0.53
C ILE A 125 -3.61 15.79 -0.43
N ILE A 126 -2.44 15.49 0.12
CA ILE A 126 -1.25 15.12 -0.64
C ILE A 126 -1.10 13.61 -0.62
N LEU A 127 -0.99 13.00 -1.79
CA LEU A 127 -0.55 11.62 -1.96
C LEU A 127 0.98 11.60 -2.04
N ALA A 128 1.65 11.24 -0.95
CA ALA A 128 3.11 11.29 -0.85
C ALA A 128 3.80 9.97 -1.20
N ALA A 129 3.10 8.85 -1.09
CA ALA A 129 3.61 7.56 -1.55
C ALA A 129 2.48 6.62 -1.92
N VAL A 130 2.69 5.81 -2.96
CA VAL A 130 1.80 4.71 -3.34
C VAL A 130 2.64 3.54 -3.79
N VAL A 131 2.30 2.35 -3.29
CA VAL A 131 2.98 1.10 -3.63
C VAL A 131 1.95 0.06 -3.97
N ILE A 132 2.15 -0.61 -5.10
CA ILE A 132 1.45 -1.83 -5.47
C ILE A 132 2.44 -2.98 -5.32
N PHE A 133 2.08 -4.02 -4.57
CA PHE A 133 2.99 -5.12 -4.32
C PHE A 133 3.25 -5.92 -5.62
N PRO A 134 4.51 -6.14 -6.01
CA PRO A 134 4.90 -6.72 -7.31
C PRO A 134 4.30 -8.10 -7.60
N THR A 135 4.00 -8.85 -6.55
CA THR A 135 3.53 -10.24 -6.60
C THR A 135 2.13 -10.38 -7.22
N MET A 136 1.43 -9.26 -7.41
CA MET A 136 0.13 -9.19 -8.10
C MET A 136 0.21 -8.40 -9.42
N ASN A 137 1.41 -7.94 -9.81
CA ASN A 137 1.63 -7.04 -10.93
C ASN A 137 1.77 -7.80 -12.27
N THR A 138 0.69 -8.50 -12.63
CA THR A 138 0.46 -8.91 -14.03
C THR A 138 -0.36 -7.80 -14.73
N ASN A 139 0.22 -6.61 -14.97
CA ASN A 139 -0.38 -5.57 -15.84
C ASN A 139 -1.84 -5.09 -15.52
N LYS A 140 -2.35 -5.29 -14.30
CA LYS A 140 -3.80 -5.19 -14.00
C LYS A 140 -4.33 -3.81 -13.59
N GLY A 141 -3.73 -2.70 -14.02
CA GLY A 141 -4.30 -1.36 -13.81
C GLY A 141 -4.62 -0.96 -12.35
N TYR A 142 -4.17 -1.74 -11.35
CA TYR A 142 -4.52 -1.56 -9.94
C TYR A 142 -4.01 -0.23 -9.41
N GLY A 143 -2.82 0.21 -9.81
CA GLY A 143 -2.29 1.51 -9.46
C GLY A 143 -3.22 2.64 -9.91
N LYS A 144 -3.64 2.62 -11.19
CA LYS A 144 -4.57 3.61 -11.75
C LYS A 144 -5.94 3.56 -11.06
N TRP A 145 -6.49 2.37 -10.86
CA TRP A 145 -7.76 2.20 -10.14
C TRP A 145 -7.67 2.74 -8.71
N PHE A 146 -6.60 2.39 -7.99
CA PHE A 146 -6.41 2.78 -6.60
C PHE A 146 -6.27 4.29 -6.45
N ILE A 147 -5.38 4.91 -7.23
CA ILE A 147 -5.18 6.37 -7.22
C ILE A 147 -6.47 7.09 -7.59
N ARG A 148 -7.20 6.60 -8.61
CA ARG A 148 -8.49 7.16 -9.01
C ARG A 148 -9.50 7.14 -7.87
N LYS A 149 -9.71 6.01 -7.21
CA LYS A 149 -10.67 5.89 -6.09
C LYS A 149 -10.30 6.77 -4.90
N VAL A 150 -9.01 6.85 -4.58
CA VAL A 150 -8.52 7.76 -3.54
C VAL A 150 -8.80 9.21 -3.94
N ASN A 151 -8.55 9.61 -5.18
CA ASN A 151 -8.87 10.95 -5.69
C ASN A 151 -10.38 11.25 -5.64
N GLU A 152 -11.22 10.33 -6.08
CA GLU A 152 -12.68 10.44 -6.05
C GLU A 152 -13.20 10.63 -4.62
N HIS A 153 -12.65 9.90 -3.65
CA HIS A 153 -13.02 10.05 -2.24
C HIS A 153 -12.77 11.46 -1.71
N TYR A 154 -11.72 12.14 -2.20
CA TYR A 154 -11.39 13.50 -1.79
C TYR A 154 -11.89 14.59 -2.75
N SER A 155 -12.73 14.24 -3.74
CA SER A 155 -13.21 15.19 -4.77
C SER A 155 -13.93 16.42 -4.21
N ALA A 156 -14.68 16.27 -3.10
CA ALA A 156 -15.33 17.39 -2.40
C ALA A 156 -14.34 18.41 -1.81
N TRP A 157 -13.07 18.04 -1.64
CA TRP A 157 -11.96 18.90 -1.22
C TRP A 157 -10.99 19.22 -2.37
N GLY A 158 -11.45 19.10 -3.63
CA GLY A 158 -10.62 19.33 -4.81
C GLY A 158 -9.70 18.16 -5.18
N GLY A 159 -9.99 16.96 -4.70
CA GLY A 159 -9.20 15.76 -4.98
C GLY A 159 -7.87 15.70 -4.22
N ILE A 160 -6.99 14.83 -4.67
CA ILE A 160 -5.62 14.71 -4.16
C ILE A 160 -4.62 15.47 -5.05
N VAL A 161 -3.46 15.79 -4.49
CA VAL A 161 -2.29 16.28 -5.24
C VAL A 161 -1.16 15.27 -5.05
N MET A 162 -0.49 14.85 -6.12
CA MET A 162 0.63 13.89 -6.05
C MET A 162 1.95 14.60 -5.76
N GLU A 163 2.66 14.14 -4.74
CA GLU A 163 3.95 14.70 -4.36
C GLU A 163 5.09 13.91 -5.00
N SER A 164 5.89 14.60 -5.81
CA SER A 164 7.08 14.06 -6.49
C SER A 164 6.83 12.70 -7.16
N PRO A 165 5.85 12.60 -8.06
CA PRO A 165 5.57 11.35 -8.76
C PRO A 165 6.78 10.93 -9.62
N ASN A 166 7.06 9.63 -9.63
CA ASN A 166 8.01 9.02 -10.57
C ASN A 166 7.33 8.78 -11.92
N ASP A 167 8.07 8.32 -12.93
CA ASP A 167 7.53 8.12 -14.30
C ASP A 167 6.25 7.28 -14.35
N ALA A 168 6.12 6.28 -13.48
CA ALA A 168 4.96 5.40 -13.46
C ALA A 168 3.73 6.09 -12.85
N THR A 169 3.92 6.81 -11.74
CA THR A 169 2.82 7.52 -11.07
C THR A 169 2.48 8.84 -11.76
N LEU A 170 3.42 9.48 -12.45
CA LEU A 170 3.22 10.68 -13.26
C LEU A 170 2.27 10.40 -14.42
N LYS A 171 2.48 9.32 -15.17
CA LYS A 171 1.56 8.91 -16.24
C LYS A 171 0.14 8.69 -15.73
N ILE A 172 0.00 8.12 -14.53
CA ILE A 172 -1.31 7.94 -13.91
C ILE A 172 -1.92 9.29 -13.52
N ALA A 173 -1.12 10.23 -13.02
CA ALA A 173 -1.57 11.58 -12.68
C ALA A 173 -2.10 12.31 -13.92
N GLU A 174 -1.32 12.32 -15.00
CA GLU A 174 -1.67 12.93 -16.29
C GLU A 174 -2.94 12.30 -16.88
N ASP A 175 -3.01 10.98 -16.90
CA ASP A 175 -4.17 10.22 -17.38
C ASP A 175 -5.47 10.54 -16.64
N LEU A 176 -5.38 10.85 -15.33
CA LEU A 176 -6.51 11.09 -14.45
C LEU A 176 -6.80 12.58 -14.24
N GLY A 177 -5.98 13.48 -14.81
CA GLY A 177 -6.07 14.91 -14.57
C GLY A 177 -5.80 15.31 -13.11
N ILE A 178 -4.92 14.58 -12.42
CA ILE A 178 -4.55 14.84 -11.02
C ILE A 178 -3.36 15.80 -10.98
N GLU A 179 -3.46 16.85 -10.19
CA GLU A 179 -2.38 17.82 -9.95
C GLU A 179 -1.18 17.14 -9.27
N TYR A 180 0.04 17.62 -9.56
CA TYR A 180 1.27 17.14 -8.93
C TYR A 180 2.24 18.28 -8.62
N MET A 181 3.14 18.05 -7.66
CA MET A 181 4.14 19.03 -7.22
C MET A 181 5.54 18.40 -7.05
N TYR A 182 6.59 19.15 -7.41
CA TYR A 182 7.98 18.77 -7.14
C TYR A 182 8.54 19.60 -5.98
N HIS A 183 9.39 18.99 -5.16
CA HIS A 183 10.25 19.75 -4.26
C HIS A 183 11.40 20.30 -5.08
N ILE A 184 11.52 21.63 -5.14
CA ILE A 184 12.68 22.33 -5.68
C ILE A 184 13.79 22.31 -4.63
#